data_AF-A0A7C8IHM1-F1
#
_entry.id   AF-A0A7C8IHM1-F1
#
_cell.length_a   1.000
_cell.length_b   1.000
_cell.length_c   1.000
_cell.angle_alpha   90.00
_cell.angle_beta   90.00
_cell.angle_gamma   90.00
#
_symmetry.space_group_name_H-M   'P 1'
#
loop_
_entity.id
_entity.type
_entity.pdbx_description
1 polymer ?
#
loop_
_entity_poly.entity_id
_entity_poly.type
_entity_poly.pdbx_seq_one_letter_code
_entity_poly.pdbx_strand_id
1 'polypeptide(L)'
;MAPYSHDGEAKLVASYVVINFFAISVVALRFYAIYLPVAQKWDKTIINGYCGDEATAELAAAAFNVALDIVIVALPLPVVWHLQLRTHKKVAVTTTFGLGLGISAINLARVHKVITCSLVDFTFCTLDSAILTVAEMGVGITVACVPSLAPLIRRPNKASPGSSKK
;
A
#
# COMPACT_ATOMS: atom_id res chain seq x y z
N MET A 1 -20.44 -8.39 -34.54
CA MET A 1 -21.29 -8.10 -33.37
C MET A 1 -20.61 -8.71 -32.16
N ALA A 2 -19.84 -7.92 -31.40
CA ALA A 2 -19.01 -8.40 -30.29
C ALA A 2 -19.49 -7.73 -28.98
N PRO A 3 -20.40 -8.36 -28.23
CA PRO A 3 -20.95 -7.79 -27.00
C PRO A 3 -20.08 -8.15 -25.77
N TYR A 4 -18.76 -8.11 -25.88
CA TYR A 4 -17.84 -8.56 -24.81
C TYR A 4 -16.93 -7.47 -24.24
N SER A 5 -16.84 -6.28 -24.85
CA SER A 5 -15.96 -5.20 -24.34
C SER A 5 -16.58 -4.41 -23.20
N HIS A 6 -17.92 -4.26 -23.17
CA HIS A 6 -18.61 -3.40 -22.20
C HIS A 6 -18.78 -4.06 -20.81
N ASP A 7 -18.80 -5.40 -20.75
CA ASP A 7 -18.95 -6.16 -19.49
C ASP A 7 -17.65 -6.16 -18.66
N GLY A 8 -16.49 -6.15 -19.33
CA GLY A 8 -15.18 -6.09 -18.68
C GLY A 8 -14.88 -4.74 -18.03
N GLU A 9 -15.20 -3.65 -18.70
CA GLU A 9 -15.02 -2.30 -18.16
C GLU A 9 -15.96 -2.04 -16.98
N ALA A 10 -17.21 -2.51 -17.05
CA ALA A 10 -18.15 -2.43 -15.94
C ALA A 10 -17.67 -3.21 -14.71
N LYS A 11 -17.11 -4.42 -14.90
CA LYS A 11 -16.53 -5.23 -13.82
C LYS A 11 -15.29 -4.61 -13.20
N LEU A 12 -14.43 -4.00 -13.99
CA LEU A 12 -13.25 -3.28 -13.51
C LEU A 12 -13.64 -2.05 -12.69
N VAL A 13 -14.59 -1.25 -13.17
CA VAL A 13 -15.11 -0.09 -12.45
C VAL A 13 -15.79 -0.51 -11.15
N ALA A 14 -16.62 -1.56 -11.19
CA ALA A 14 -17.25 -2.11 -9.99
C ALA A 14 -16.22 -2.61 -8.97
N SER A 15 -15.19 -3.35 -9.41
CA SER A 15 -14.09 -3.79 -8.54
C SER A 15 -13.36 -2.61 -7.91
N TYR A 16 -13.07 -1.56 -8.69
CA TYR A 16 -12.39 -0.38 -8.18
C TYR A 16 -13.22 0.37 -7.14
N VAL A 17 -14.52 0.54 -7.38
CA VAL A 17 -15.45 1.18 -6.44
C VAL A 17 -15.55 0.40 -5.14
N VAL A 18 -15.66 -0.94 -5.21
CA VAL A 18 -15.75 -1.81 -4.03
C VAL A 18 -14.48 -1.74 -3.18
N ILE A 19 -13.30 -1.78 -3.81
CA ILE A 19 -12.01 -1.67 -3.12
C ILE A 19 -11.88 -0.33 -2.40
N ASN A 20 -12.21 0.77 -3.09
CA ASN A 20 -12.13 2.11 -2.50
C ASN A 20 -13.15 2.30 -1.37
N PHE A 21 -14.38 1.81 -1.54
CA PHE A 21 -15.40 1.87 -0.50
C PHE A 21 -14.98 1.10 0.75
N PHE A 22 -14.44 -0.10 0.57
CA PHE A 22 -13.91 -0.91 1.67
C PHE A 22 -12.76 -0.19 2.39
N ALA A 23 -11.79 0.35 1.64
CA ALA A 23 -10.68 1.11 2.21
C ALA A 23 -11.14 2.34 3.00
N ILE A 24 -12.07 3.14 2.45
CA ILE A 24 -12.65 4.31 3.13
C ILE A 24 -13.38 3.89 4.40
N SER A 25 -14.13 2.79 4.37
CA SER A 25 -14.85 2.30 5.55
C SER A 25 -13.93 1.87 6.69
N VAL A 26 -12.79 1.23 6.37
CA VAL A 26 -11.78 0.84 7.37
C VAL A 26 -11.14 2.07 7.99
N VAL A 27 -10.77 3.08 7.17
CA VAL A 27 -10.21 4.34 7.67
C VAL A 27 -11.22 5.09 8.53
N ALA A 28 -12.48 5.17 8.11
CA ALA A 28 -13.56 5.83 8.86
C ALA A 28 -13.82 5.16 10.22
N LEU A 29 -13.80 3.83 10.28
CA LEU A 29 -13.94 3.08 11.55
C LEU A 29 -12.77 3.31 12.50
N ARG A 30 -11.54 3.41 11.98
CA ARG A 30 -10.35 3.77 12.77
C ARG A 30 -10.46 5.18 13.32
N PHE A 31 -10.89 6.13 12.48
CA PHE A 31 -11.13 7.50 12.90
C PHE A 31 -12.20 7.55 14.00
N TYR A 32 -13.34 6.89 13.78
CA TYR A 32 -14.41 6.84 14.76
C TYR A 32 -13.95 6.25 16.11
N ALA A 33 -13.17 5.15 16.08
CA ALA A 33 -12.65 4.52 17.30
C ALA A 33 -11.64 5.38 18.07
N ILE A 34 -10.80 6.16 17.37
CA ILE A 34 -9.78 7.01 17.97
C ILE A 34 -10.39 8.34 18.47
N TYR A 35 -11.38 8.89 17.76
CA TYR A 35 -11.87 10.24 18.01
C TYR A 35 -13.17 10.31 18.83
N LEU A 36 -13.92 9.23 19.06
CA LEU A 36 -15.18 9.36 19.81
C LEU A 36 -15.10 9.41 21.34
N PRO A 37 -14.04 8.93 22.01
CA PRO A 37 -13.84 9.27 23.40
C PRO A 37 -12.69 10.28 23.51
N VAL A 38 -12.80 11.44 22.83
CA VAL A 38 -11.82 12.54 23.02
C VAL A 38 -11.62 12.81 24.50
N ALA A 39 -12.71 12.89 25.27
CA ALA A 39 -12.65 13.16 26.70
C ALA A 39 -11.82 12.13 27.48
N GLN A 40 -11.89 10.84 27.13
CA GLN A 40 -11.14 9.79 27.86
C GLN A 40 -9.66 9.71 27.45
N LYS A 41 -9.29 10.24 26.27
CA LYS A 41 -7.88 10.35 25.87
C LYS A 41 -7.11 11.37 26.70
N TRP A 42 -7.76 12.49 27.07
CA TRP A 42 -7.15 13.55 27.87
C TRP A 42 -7.36 13.35 29.38
N ASP A 43 -8.52 12.80 29.77
CA ASP A 43 -8.87 12.56 31.16
C ASP A 43 -8.91 11.05 31.47
N LYS A 44 -7.79 10.55 32.00
CA LYS A 44 -7.61 9.14 32.39
C LYS A 44 -8.41 8.76 33.65
N THR A 45 -9.15 9.69 34.27
CA THR A 45 -9.95 9.42 35.49
C THR A 45 -11.35 8.86 35.20
N ILE A 46 -11.78 8.83 33.93
CA ILE A 46 -13.09 8.32 33.51
C ILE A 46 -13.07 6.78 33.45
N ILE A 47 -13.46 6.12 34.55
CA ILE A 47 -13.40 4.66 34.76
C ILE A 47 -14.49 3.86 34.02
N ASN A 48 -15.59 4.49 33.58
CA ASN A 48 -16.77 3.80 33.03
C ASN A 48 -16.80 3.64 31.50
N GLY A 49 -15.68 3.82 30.80
CA GLY A 49 -15.58 3.49 29.37
C GLY A 49 -14.83 2.19 29.16
N TYR A 50 -15.44 1.25 28.43
CA TYR A 50 -14.75 0.06 27.93
C TYR A 50 -13.79 0.49 26.81
N CYS A 51 -12.66 1.09 27.18
CA CYS A 51 -11.62 1.45 26.23
C CYS A 51 -10.87 0.16 25.91
N GLY A 52 -11.12 -0.41 24.72
CA GLY A 52 -10.31 -1.52 24.23
C GLY A 52 -8.85 -1.12 24.18
N ASP A 53 -7.94 -2.09 24.37
CA ASP A 53 -6.51 -1.82 24.36
C ASP A 53 -6.08 -1.20 23.01
N GLU A 54 -5.77 0.09 23.04
CA GLU A 54 -5.41 0.89 21.85
C GLU A 54 -4.19 0.29 21.15
N ALA A 55 -3.22 -0.17 21.94
CA ALA A 55 -2.01 -0.83 21.47
C ALA A 55 -2.32 -2.12 20.69
N THR A 56 -3.16 -3.01 21.24
CA THR A 56 -3.58 -4.24 20.56
C THR A 56 -4.37 -3.93 19.28
N ALA A 57 -5.26 -2.93 19.32
CA ALA A 57 -6.04 -2.54 18.15
C ALA A 57 -5.18 -1.96 17.02
N GLU A 58 -4.14 -1.20 17.37
CA GLU A 58 -3.17 -0.62 16.43
C GLU A 58 -2.22 -1.68 15.86
N LEU A 59 -1.74 -2.60 16.70
CA LEU A 59 -0.92 -3.74 16.24
C LEU A 59 -1.70 -4.65 15.29
N ALA A 60 -2.96 -4.94 15.60
CA ALA A 60 -3.84 -5.71 14.72
C ALA A 60 -4.09 -4.98 13.39
N ALA A 61 -4.22 -3.65 13.42
CA ALA A 61 -4.32 -2.83 12.21
C ALA A 61 -3.09 -2.96 11.33
N ALA A 62 -1.91 -2.79 11.93
CA ALA A 62 -0.64 -2.86 11.24
C ALA A 62 -0.42 -4.25 10.64
N ALA A 63 -0.72 -5.31 11.40
CA ALA A 63 -0.63 -6.69 10.92
C ALA A 63 -1.57 -6.94 9.72
N PHE A 64 -2.80 -6.44 9.79
CA PHE A 64 -3.75 -6.57 8.68
C PHE A 64 -3.28 -5.81 7.44
N ASN A 65 -2.69 -4.63 7.61
CA ASN A 65 -2.16 -3.83 6.50
C ASN A 65 -1.03 -4.57 5.76
N VAL A 66 -0.10 -5.18 6.50
CA VAL A 66 0.96 -6.02 5.90
C VAL A 66 0.37 -7.25 5.20
N ALA A 67 -0.65 -7.88 5.79
CA ALA A 67 -1.32 -9.01 5.16
C ALA A 67 -1.98 -8.61 3.83
N LEU A 68 -2.61 -7.43 3.77
CA LEU A 68 -3.17 -6.88 2.53
C LEU A 68 -2.09 -6.64 1.48
N ASP A 69 -0.93 -6.09 1.85
CA ASP A 69 0.17 -5.88 0.91
C ASP A 69 0.67 -7.21 0.31
N ILE A 70 0.74 -8.27 1.11
CA ILE A 70 1.08 -9.63 0.63
C ILE A 70 0.04 -10.13 -0.36
N VAL A 71 -1.25 -9.99 -0.07
CA VAL A 71 -2.33 -10.42 -0.96
C VAL A 71 -2.28 -9.65 -2.28
N ILE A 72 -2.10 -8.32 -2.22
CA ILE A 72 -2.03 -7.45 -3.40
C ILE A 72 -0.82 -7.81 -4.27
N VAL A 73 0.32 -8.16 -3.67
CA VAL A 73 1.52 -8.59 -4.39
C VAL A 73 1.36 -9.99 -4.98
N ALA A 74 0.72 -10.91 -4.26
CA ALA A 74 0.48 -12.27 -4.71
C ALA A 74 -0.50 -12.37 -5.90
N LEU A 75 -1.36 -11.37 -6.08
CA LEU A 75 -2.42 -11.39 -7.10
C LEU A 75 -1.88 -11.22 -8.55
N PRO A 76 -1.03 -10.23 -8.86
CA PRO A 76 -0.46 -10.07 -10.20
C PRO A 76 0.80 -10.91 -10.45
N LEU A 77 1.53 -11.35 -9.41
CA LEU A 77 2.81 -12.05 -9.58
C LEU A 77 2.72 -13.34 -10.43
N PRO A 78 1.77 -14.27 -10.18
CA PRO A 78 1.59 -15.46 -11.00
C PRO A 78 1.25 -15.12 -12.45
N VAL A 79 0.40 -14.11 -12.65
CA VAL A 79 0.00 -13.65 -13.99
C VAL A 79 1.21 -13.07 -14.74
N VAL A 80 2.03 -12.25 -14.07
CA VAL A 80 3.26 -11.66 -14.63
C VAL A 80 4.30 -12.73 -14.96
N TRP A 81 4.35 -13.82 -14.20
CA TRP A 81 5.29 -14.92 -14.44
C TRP A 81 4.88 -15.85 -15.58
N HIS A 82 3.58 -16.03 -15.80
CA HIS A 82 3.05 -16.78 -16.95
C HIS A 82 3.01 -15.96 -18.24
N LEU A 83 2.98 -14.63 -18.15
CA LEU A 83 2.96 -13.77 -19.33
C LEU A 83 4.37 -13.60 -19.92
N GLN A 84 4.51 -13.80 -21.24
CA GLN A 84 5.78 -13.68 -21.98
C GLN A 84 6.26 -12.21 -22.09
N LEU A 85 6.56 -11.58 -20.96
CA LEU A 85 7.12 -10.24 -20.89
C LEU A 85 8.64 -10.28 -21.08
N ARG A 86 9.19 -9.24 -21.72
CA ARG A 86 10.65 -9.03 -21.79
C ARG A 86 11.24 -8.97 -20.38
N THR A 87 12.37 -9.62 -20.18
CA THR A 87 13.04 -9.81 -18.87
C THR A 87 13.21 -8.51 -18.09
N HIS A 88 13.53 -7.40 -18.77
CA HIS A 88 13.66 -6.07 -18.14
C HIS A 88 12.36 -5.56 -17.48
N LYS A 89 11.20 -5.84 -18.08
CA LYS A 89 9.90 -5.47 -17.50
C LYS A 89 9.54 -6.38 -16.33
N LYS A 90 9.86 -7.67 -16.45
CA LYS A 90 9.64 -8.66 -15.39
C LYS A 90 10.42 -8.27 -14.13
N VAL A 91 11.71 -7.93 -14.29
CA VAL A 91 12.57 -7.46 -13.19
C VAL A 91 12.00 -6.20 -12.56
N ALA A 92 11.71 -5.15 -13.34
CA ALA A 92 11.19 -3.89 -12.80
C ALA A 92 9.92 -4.09 -11.94
N VAL A 93 8.98 -4.90 -12.42
CA VAL A 93 7.73 -5.21 -11.71
C VAL A 93 7.99 -6.01 -10.43
N THR A 94 8.86 -7.03 -10.48
CA THR A 94 9.22 -7.80 -9.27
C THR A 94 9.92 -6.93 -8.22
N THR A 95 10.80 -6.01 -8.64
CA THR A 95 11.52 -5.15 -7.70
C THR A 95 10.57 -4.15 -7.03
N THR A 96 9.62 -3.57 -7.76
CA THR A 96 8.65 -2.64 -7.18
C THR A 96 7.73 -3.31 -6.16
N PHE A 97 7.28 -4.53 -6.43
CA PHE A 97 6.49 -5.30 -5.47
C PHE A 97 7.31 -5.71 -4.24
N GLY A 98 8.58 -6.10 -4.42
CA GLY A 98 9.48 -6.42 -3.32
C GLY A 98 9.78 -5.22 -2.42
N LEU A 99 9.97 -4.02 -3.01
CA LEU A 99 10.17 -2.78 -2.27
C LEU A 99 8.95 -2.42 -1.41
N GLY A 100 7.73 -2.59 -1.95
CA GLY A 100 6.50 -2.40 -1.19
C GLY A 100 6.44 -3.31 0.04
N LEU A 101 6.61 -4.63 -0.15
CA LEU A 101 6.59 -5.59 0.96
C LEU A 101 7.66 -5.33 2.01
N GLY A 102 8.87 -4.97 1.58
CA GLY A 102 9.97 -4.67 2.50
C GLY A 102 9.65 -3.50 3.42
N ILE A 103 9.05 -2.45 2.87
CA ILE A 103 8.66 -1.26 3.64
C ILE A 103 7.52 -1.59 4.60
N SER A 104 6.50 -2.31 4.14
CA SER A 104 5.39 -2.74 5.00
C SER A 104 5.85 -3.57 6.21
N ALA A 105 6.84 -4.46 6.02
CA ALA A 105 7.44 -5.22 7.12
C ALA A 105 8.22 -4.31 8.10
N ILE A 106 8.97 -3.33 7.59
CA ILE A 106 9.68 -2.34 8.42
C ILE A 106 8.69 -1.53 9.27
N ASN A 107 7.52 -1.18 8.72
CA ASN A 107 6.47 -0.46 9.44
C ASN A 107 5.85 -1.28 10.56
N LEU A 108 5.61 -2.57 10.34
CA LEU A 108 5.10 -3.45 11.39
C LEU A 108 6.08 -3.58 12.55
N ALA A 109 7.38 -3.73 12.24
CA ALA A 109 8.42 -3.74 13.26
C ALA A 109 8.49 -2.40 14.03
N ARG A 110 8.29 -1.27 13.34
CA ARG A 110 8.19 0.06 13.96
C ARG A 110 7.01 0.15 14.92
N VAL A 111 5.80 -0.22 14.49
CA VAL A 111 4.59 -0.19 15.33
C VAL A 111 4.80 -1.02 16.60
N HIS A 112 5.39 -2.20 16.48
CA HIS A 112 5.74 -3.03 17.63
C HIS A 112 6.73 -2.34 18.59
N LYS A 113 7.75 -1.65 18.06
CA LYS A 113 8.70 -0.89 18.89
C LYS A 113 8.05 0.28 19.61
N VAL A 114 7.18 1.03 18.93
CA VAL A 114 6.48 2.18 19.53
C VAL A 114 5.58 1.73 20.68
N ILE A 115 4.86 0.63 20.51
CA ILE A 115 4.00 0.06 21.57
C ILE A 115 4.81 -0.42 22.78
N THR A 116 6.06 -0.86 22.57
CA THR A 116 6.93 -1.38 23.64
C THR A 116 7.83 -0.29 24.25
N CYS A 117 7.88 0.93 23.68
CA CYS A 117 8.73 2.00 24.19
C CYS A 117 8.24 2.54 25.54
N SER A 118 9.18 2.85 26.43
CA SER A 118 8.88 3.47 27.73
C SER A 118 8.42 4.93 27.56
N LEU A 119 7.58 5.41 28.48
CA LEU A 119 7.08 6.79 28.51
C LEU A 119 8.20 7.85 28.65
N VAL A 120 9.39 7.46 29.14
CA VAL A 120 10.52 8.36 29.35
C VAL A 120 11.22 8.70 28.02
N ASP A 121 11.21 7.78 27.06
CA ASP A 121 11.87 7.93 25.75
C ASP A 121 10.87 8.05 24.58
N PHE A 122 9.58 8.22 24.88
CA PHE A 122 8.50 8.25 23.89
C PHE A 122 8.74 9.28 22.78
N THR A 123 9.27 10.46 23.13
CA THR A 123 9.59 11.52 22.17
C THR A 123 10.61 11.06 21.13
N PHE A 124 11.66 10.34 21.54
CA PHE A 124 12.70 9.84 20.63
C PHE A 124 12.18 8.68 19.77
N CYS A 125 11.42 7.75 20.35
CA CYS A 125 10.79 6.66 19.58
C CYS A 125 9.80 7.19 18.53
N THR A 126 9.05 8.26 18.86
CA THR A 126 8.09 8.89 17.95
C THR A 126 8.78 9.65 16.83
N LEU A 127 9.90 10.34 17.13
CA LEU A 127 10.65 11.10 16.13
C LEU A 127 11.25 10.19 15.05
N ASP A 128 11.89 9.09 15.47
CA ASP A 128 12.46 8.08 14.57
C ASP A 128 11.35 7.47 13.69
N SER A 129 10.19 7.19 14.30
CA SER A 129 9.01 6.70 13.60
C SER A 129 8.48 7.68 12.56
N ALA A 130 8.49 8.98 12.85
CA ALA A 130 8.00 10.02 11.94
C ALA A 130 8.89 10.14 10.69
N ILE A 131 10.23 10.13 10.86
CA ILE A 131 11.18 10.20 9.74
C ILE A 131 10.99 8.99 8.81
N LEU A 132 10.87 7.80 9.40
CA LEU A 132 10.66 6.58 8.65
C LEU A 132 9.32 6.58 7.89
N THR A 133 8.26 7.15 8.49
CA THR A 133 6.95 7.28 7.84
C THR A 133 7.01 8.19 6.60
N VAL A 134 7.75 9.31 6.68
CA VAL A 134 7.95 10.19 5.51
C VAL A 134 8.73 9.48 4.41
N ALA A 135 9.79 8.75 4.77
CA ALA A 135 10.55 7.96 3.81
C ALA A 135 9.69 6.85 3.16
N GLU A 136 8.88 6.16 3.96
CA GLU A 136 7.89 5.18 3.52
C GLU A 136 6.93 5.77 2.47
N MET A 137 6.34 6.93 2.74
CA MET A 137 5.43 7.60 1.79
C MET A 137 6.14 7.93 0.47
N GLY A 138 7.37 8.43 0.53
CA GLY A 138 8.16 8.75 -0.66
C GLY A 138 8.44 7.52 -1.54
N VAL A 139 8.78 6.39 -0.94
CA VAL A 139 8.99 5.14 -1.69
C VAL A 139 7.66 4.56 -2.18
N GLY A 140 6.59 4.63 -1.39
CA GLY A 140 5.25 4.21 -1.83
C GLY A 140 4.78 4.94 -3.09
N ILE A 141 4.98 6.26 -3.14
CA ILE A 141 4.70 7.08 -4.34
C ILE A 141 5.57 6.62 -5.52
N THR A 142 6.87 6.37 -5.27
CA THR A 142 7.79 5.91 -6.31
C THR A 142 7.31 4.58 -6.90
N VAL A 143 6.99 3.60 -6.06
CA VAL A 143 6.48 2.28 -6.44
C VAL A 143 5.17 2.39 -7.23
N ALA A 144 4.26 3.27 -6.83
CA ALA A 144 3.00 3.50 -7.53
C ALA A 144 3.18 4.11 -8.94
N CYS A 145 4.23 4.92 -9.13
CA CYS A 145 4.51 5.59 -10.41
C CYS A 145 5.25 4.72 -11.43
N VAL A 146 5.98 3.68 -11.02
CA VAL A 146 6.79 2.85 -11.94
C VAL A 146 5.95 2.15 -13.03
N PRO A 147 4.80 1.53 -12.74
CA PRO A 147 3.97 0.91 -13.79
C PRO A 147 3.47 1.92 -14.83
N SER A 148 3.13 3.14 -14.39
CA SER A 148 2.66 4.24 -15.24
C SER A 148 3.75 4.83 -16.13
N LEU A 149 5.02 4.73 -15.72
CA LEU A 149 6.18 5.19 -16.49
C LEU A 149 6.64 4.16 -17.56
N ALA A 150 6.26 2.89 -17.42
CA ALA A 150 6.60 1.83 -18.37
C ALA A 150 6.25 2.13 -19.86
N PRO A 151 5.11 2.78 -20.22
CA PRO A 151 4.83 3.19 -21.58
C PRO A 151 5.66 4.39 -22.07
N LEU A 152 6.07 5.32 -21.21
CA LEU A 152 6.87 6.51 -21.57
C LEU A 152 8.32 6.16 -21.94
N ILE A 153 8.87 5.09 -21.35
CA ILE A 153 10.24 4.62 -21.64
C ILE A 153 10.31 3.88 -22.99
N ARG A 154 9.17 3.53 -23.60
CA ARG A 154 9.09 2.96 -24.95
C ARG A 154 9.37 4.06 -25.98
N ARG A 155 10.65 4.28 -26.31
CA ARG A 155 11.02 5.10 -27.48
C ARG A 155 10.26 4.57 -28.72
N PRO A 156 9.57 5.41 -29.51
CA PRO A 156 9.15 5.01 -30.84
C PRO A 156 10.42 4.68 -31.62
N ASN A 157 10.60 3.41 -32.00
CA ASN A 157 11.58 3.02 -32.98
C ASN A 157 11.26 3.84 -34.23
N LYS A 158 12.11 4.79 -34.60
CA LYS A 158 12.02 5.43 -35.91
C LYS A 158 12.04 4.30 -36.93
N ALA A 159 11.01 4.27 -37.77
CA ALA A 159 10.89 3.34 -38.88
C ALA A 159 12.21 3.31 -39.66
N SER A 160 12.74 2.12 -39.90
CA SER A 160 13.81 1.94 -40.88
C SER A 160 13.26 2.39 -42.24
N PRO A 161 13.87 3.37 -42.94
CA PRO A 161 13.56 3.57 -44.34
C PRO A 161 14.00 2.31 -45.09
N GLY A 162 13.11 1.81 -45.95
CA GLY A 162 13.30 0.59 -46.70
C GLY A 162 14.59 0.58 -47.53
N SER A 163 15.17 -0.61 -47.60
CA SER A 163 16.13 -1.02 -48.62
C SER A 163 15.58 -0.72 -50.03
N SER A 164 16.20 0.21 -50.74
CA SER A 164 16.16 0.24 -52.20
C SER A 164 17.59 0.03 -52.71
N LYS A 165 17.88 -1.18 -53.19
CA LYS A 165 19.10 -1.52 -53.93
C LYS A 165 18.66 -2.06 -55.29
N LYS A 166 19.08 -1.32 -56.33
CA LYS A 166 19.32 -1.66 -57.75
C LYS A 166 18.19 -2.31 -58.54
#